data_AF-A0A8J2NGL6-F1
#
_entry.id   AF-A0A8J2NGL6-F1
#
_cell.length_a   1.000
_cell.length_b   1.000
_cell.length_c   1.000
_cell.angle_alpha   90.00
_cell.angle_beta   90.00
_cell.angle_gamma   90.00
#
_symmetry.space_group_name_H-M   'P 1'
#
loop_
_entity.id
_entity.type
_entity.pdbx_description
1 polymer ?
#
loop_
_entity_poly.entity_id
_entity_poly.type
_entity_poly.pdbx_seq_one_letter_code
_entity_poly.pdbx_strand_id
1 'polypeptide(L)'
;NQPMINSEVIDGRRKYVLTAYFYDPETVCSSNHDAASVRNNNGFGTALYFQNGPTPDTLLMVAPTTRPEAASQNWNNNKCLPLNGYHNFLYSSQWDA
;
A
#
# COMPACT_ATOMS: atom_id res chain seq x y z
N ASN A 1 -15.51 -4.91 7.24
CA ASN A 1 -15.09 -4.23 5.99
C ASN A 1 -13.71 -3.67 6.17
N GLN A 2 -12.71 -4.18 5.45
CA GLN A 2 -11.42 -3.51 5.36
C GLN A 2 -11.46 -2.55 4.17
N PRO A 3 -11.42 -1.22 4.38
CA PRO A 3 -11.54 -0.24 3.28
C PRO A 3 -10.39 -0.32 2.27
N MET A 4 -9.31 -1.05 2.60
CA MET A 4 -8.16 -1.27 1.71
C MET A 4 -8.35 -2.39 0.69
N ILE A 5 -9.21 -3.37 0.96
CA ILE A 5 -9.38 -4.55 0.10
C ILE A 5 -10.68 -4.42 -0.68
N ASN A 6 -10.55 -4.25 -2.00
CA ASN A 6 -11.67 -4.15 -2.91
C ASN A 6 -11.96 -5.51 -3.56
N SER A 7 -13.23 -5.73 -3.94
CA SER A 7 -13.63 -6.89 -4.72
C SER A 7 -13.87 -6.47 -6.17
N GLU A 8 -13.13 -7.08 -7.09
CA GLU A 8 -13.22 -6.80 -8.53
C GLU A 8 -13.46 -8.07 -9.32
N VAL A 9 -14.03 -7.94 -10.52
CA VAL A 9 -14.17 -9.06 -11.47
C VAL A 9 -13.11 -8.89 -12.56
N ILE A 10 -12.11 -9.76 -12.54
CA ILE A 10 -11.00 -9.78 -13.50
C ILE A 10 -11.00 -11.15 -14.16
N ASP A 11 -11.06 -11.18 -15.49
CA ASP A 11 -11.18 -12.41 -16.31
C ASP A 11 -12.41 -13.27 -15.94
N GLY A 12 -13.54 -12.62 -15.63
CA GLY A 12 -14.78 -13.30 -15.26
C GLY A 12 -14.77 -13.93 -13.86
N ARG A 13 -13.71 -13.70 -13.06
CA ARG A 13 -13.60 -14.22 -11.69
C ARG A 13 -13.54 -13.09 -10.69
N ARG A 14 -14.25 -13.26 -9.57
CA ARG A 14 -14.14 -12.36 -8.43
C ARG A 14 -12.76 -12.52 -7.79
N LYS A 15 -12.00 -11.43 -7.72
CA LYS A 15 -10.70 -11.33 -7.07
C LYS A 15 -10.78 -10.26 -5.97
N TYR A 16 -9.95 -10.42 -4.95
CA TYR A 16 -9.72 -9.40 -3.93
C TYR A 16 -8.42 -8.69 -4.26
N VAL A 17 -8.48 -7.37 -4.38
CA VAL A 17 -7.36 -6.53 -4.81
C VAL A 17 -7.05 -5.49 -3.75
N LEU A 18 -5.77 -5.13 -3.68
CA LEU A 18 -5.23 -4.05 -2.87
C LEU A 18 -4.51 -3.11 -3.81
N THR A 19 -4.88 -1.82 -3.79
CA THR A 19 -4.21 -0.81 -4.61
C THR A 19 -3.06 -0.22 -3.82
N ALA A 20 -1.88 -0.20 -4.43
CA ALA A 20 -0.69 0.39 -3.86
C ALA A 20 -0.01 1.34 -4.86
N TYR A 21 0.61 2.40 -4.33
CA TYR A 21 1.30 3.42 -5.09
C TYR A 21 2.73 3.56 -4.58
N PHE A 22 3.70 3.72 -5.48
CA PHE A 22 5.08 4.06 -5.12
C PHE A 22 5.29 5.58 -5.02
N TYR A 23 4.29 6.37 -5.42
CA TYR A 23 4.27 7.81 -5.30
C TYR A 23 3.07 8.22 -4.45
N ASP A 24 3.13 9.40 -3.84
CA ASP A 24 1.94 10.02 -3.28
C ASP A 24 0.89 10.17 -4.41
N PRO A 25 -0.27 9.51 -4.32
CA PRO A 25 -1.32 9.57 -5.32
C PRO A 25 -1.83 10.98 -5.58
N GLU A 26 -1.80 11.90 -4.62
CA GLU A 26 -2.16 13.30 -4.88
C GLU A 26 -1.22 13.93 -5.93
N THR A 27 0.04 13.49 -5.96
CA THR A 27 1.03 13.95 -6.96
C THR A 27 0.71 13.42 -8.36
N VAL A 28 0.09 12.25 -8.48
CA VAL A 28 -0.23 11.63 -9.78
C VAL A 28 -1.63 12.01 -10.25
N CYS A 29 -2.57 12.15 -9.32
CA CYS A 29 -3.98 12.38 -9.60
C CYS A 29 -4.36 13.86 -9.69
N SER A 30 -3.48 14.81 -9.33
CA SER A 30 -3.79 16.23 -9.51
C SER A 30 -3.65 16.68 -10.98
N SER A 31 -4.54 17.57 -11.41
CA SER A 31 -4.64 18.06 -12.78
C SER A 31 -3.49 18.97 -13.25
N ASN A 32 -2.52 19.25 -12.38
CA ASN A 32 -1.51 20.29 -12.58
C ASN A 32 -0.08 19.77 -12.84
N HIS A 33 0.10 18.46 -13.05
CA HIS A 33 1.44 17.93 -13.34
C HIS A 33 1.60 17.52 -14.80
N ASP A 34 2.69 18.00 -15.43
CA ASP A 34 3.16 17.43 -16.67
C ASP A 34 3.83 16.06 -16.40
N ALA A 35 3.71 15.14 -17.35
CA ALA A 35 4.26 13.80 -17.21
C ALA A 35 5.80 13.76 -17.07
N ALA A 36 6.51 14.85 -17.41
CA ALA A 36 7.95 14.95 -17.27
C ALA A 36 8.36 15.28 -15.82
N SER A 37 7.60 16.13 -15.12
CA SER A 37 7.81 16.46 -13.71
C SER A 37 7.68 15.24 -12.80
N VAL A 38 6.68 14.38 -13.04
CA VAL A 38 6.51 13.12 -12.28
C VAL A 38 7.69 12.17 -12.51
N ARG A 39 8.18 12.07 -13.75
CA ARG A 39 9.34 11.23 -14.09
C ARG A 39 10.67 11.75 -13.53
N ASN A 40 10.83 13.08 -13.46
CA ASN A 40 12.09 13.71 -13.05
C ASN A 40 12.26 13.81 -11.52
N ASN A 41 11.20 13.66 -10.72
CA ASN A 41 11.25 13.62 -9.26
C ASN A 41 11.65 12.23 -8.70
N ASN A 42 12.88 11.79 -9.02
CA ASN A 42 13.59 10.63 -8.43
C ASN A 42 13.20 9.22 -8.89
N GLY A 43 12.42 9.06 -9.97
CA GLY A 43 12.33 7.82 -10.77
C GLY A 43 11.73 6.55 -10.14
N PHE A 44 11.68 6.43 -8.81
CA PHE A 44 11.25 5.22 -8.10
C PHE A 44 10.23 5.48 -6.98
N GLY A 45 9.84 6.74 -6.77
CA GLY A 45 9.01 7.11 -5.65
C GLY A 45 9.75 7.04 -4.31
N THR A 46 9.21 7.62 -3.24
CA THR A 46 9.89 7.74 -1.94
C THR A 46 9.29 6.88 -0.84
N ALA A 47 8.11 6.30 -1.09
CA ALA A 47 7.39 5.48 -0.12
C ALA A 47 6.40 4.56 -0.83
N LEU A 48 5.87 3.58 -0.10
CA LEU A 48 4.78 2.72 -0.55
C LEU A 48 3.50 3.16 0.15
N TYR A 49 2.46 3.49 -0.60
CA TYR A 49 1.17 3.94 -0.10
C TYR A 49 0.12 2.90 -0.43
N PHE A 50 -0.70 2.52 0.55
CA PHE A 50 -1.86 1.68 0.33
C PHE A 50 -3.12 2.53 0.35
N GLN A 51 -3.97 2.34 -0.66
CA GLN A 51 -5.29 2.96 -0.68
C GLN A 51 -6.13 2.42 0.48
N ASN A 52 -6.73 3.31 1.26
CA ASN A 52 -7.55 2.99 2.43
C ASN A 52 -8.92 3.66 2.38
N GLY A 53 -9.57 3.53 1.23
CA GLY A 53 -10.86 4.15 0.97
C GLY A 53 -11.27 4.03 -0.50
N PRO A 54 -12.43 4.60 -0.88
CA PRO A 54 -12.92 4.53 -2.25
C PRO A 54 -12.12 5.40 -3.23
N THR A 55 -11.42 6.44 -2.75
CA THR A 55 -10.63 7.34 -3.59
C THR A 55 -9.16 7.36 -3.17
N PRO A 56 -8.22 7.55 -4.11
CA PRO A 56 -6.79 7.45 -3.84
C PRO A 56 -6.17 8.69 -3.20
N ASP A 57 -6.88 9.81 -3.18
CA ASP A 57 -6.42 11.12 -2.73
C ASP A 57 -6.70 11.41 -1.25
N THR A 58 -7.64 10.72 -0.61
CA THR A 58 -8.12 11.12 0.73
C THR A 58 -7.72 10.20 1.87
N LEU A 59 -7.52 8.91 1.61
CA LEU A 59 -7.26 7.93 2.66
C LEU A 59 -6.13 7.01 2.23
N LEU A 60 -4.93 7.31 2.71
CA LEU A 60 -3.73 6.54 2.43
C LEU A 60 -3.09 6.04 3.71
N MET A 61 -2.59 4.82 3.63
CA MET A 61 -1.72 4.25 4.63
C MET A 61 -0.31 4.16 4.07
N VAL A 62 0.63 4.89 4.68
CA VAL A 62 2.03 4.86 4.27
C VAL A 62 2.71 3.65 4.92
N ALA A 63 3.38 2.84 4.11
CA ALA A 63 4.16 1.74 4.61
C ALA A 63 5.41 2.27 5.34
N PRO A 64 5.67 1.80 6.56
CA PRO A 64 6.86 2.18 7.31
C PRO A 64 8.12 1.68 6.58
N THR A 65 9.16 2.49 6.57
CA THR A 65 10.42 2.18 5.87
C THR A 65 11.41 1.46 6.77
N THR A 66 11.19 1.51 8.09
CA THR A 66 12.05 0.89 9.10
C THR A 66 11.28 -0.04 10.02
N ARG A 67 11.97 -1.02 10.60
CA ARG A 67 11.35 -1.98 11.53
C ARG A 67 10.87 -1.35 12.84
N PRO A 68 11.60 -0.40 13.48
CA PRO A 68 11.10 0.28 14.68
C PRO A 68 9.80 1.04 14.41
N GLU A 69 9.74 1.75 13.29
CA GLU A 69 8.54 2.46 12.85
C GLU A 69 7.37 1.48 12.61
N ALA A 70 7.62 0.39 11.90
CA ALA A 70 6.62 -0.65 11.66
C ALA A 70 6.05 -1.25 12.97
N ALA A 71 6.92 -1.55 13.92
CA ALA A 71 6.50 -2.05 15.23
C ALA A 71 5.64 -1.03 15.99
N SER A 72 5.99 0.27 15.95
CA SER A 72 5.19 1.32 16.59
C SER A 72 3.79 1.51 15.97
N GLN A 73 3.62 1.12 14.72
CA GLN A 73 2.36 1.19 13.97
C GLN A 73 1.60 -0.14 13.94
N ASN A 74 1.96 -1.11 14.79
CA ASN A 74 1.32 -2.44 14.89
C ASN A 74 1.46 -3.33 13.65
N TRP A 75 2.48 -3.11 12.81
CA TRP A 75 2.84 -4.05 11.76
C TRP A 75 3.52 -5.28 12.38
N ASN A 76 2.90 -6.44 12.19
CA ASN A 76 3.42 -7.65 12.78
C ASN A 76 4.70 -8.13 12.09
N ASN A 77 5.43 -8.98 12.79
CA ASN A 77 6.61 -9.64 12.26
C ASN A 77 6.23 -11.06 11.82
N ASN A 78 5.60 -11.19 10.65
CA ASN A 78 5.21 -12.52 10.20
C ASN A 78 6.43 -13.25 9.63
N LYS A 79 6.66 -14.46 10.16
CA LYS A 79 7.78 -15.34 9.80
C LYS A 79 7.44 -16.19 8.57
N CYS A 80 6.86 -15.60 7.52
CA CYS A 80 6.59 -16.34 6.29
C CYS A 80 7.91 -16.83 5.68
N LEU A 81 8.06 -18.16 5.54
CA LEU A 81 9.24 -18.95 5.13
C LEU A 81 10.60 -18.41 5.59
N PRO A 82 11.32 -19.14 6.47
CA PRO A 82 12.71 -18.80 6.81
C PRO A 82 13.52 -18.58 5.53
N LEU A 83 14.23 -17.45 5.46
CA LEU A 83 15.09 -16.97 4.35
C LEU A 83 14.46 -16.11 3.25
N ASN A 84 13.15 -15.82 3.24
CA ASN A 84 12.53 -14.94 2.23
C ASN A 84 12.29 -13.49 2.72
N GLY A 85 13.00 -13.07 3.77
CA GLY A 85 12.86 -11.72 4.35
C GLY A 85 11.67 -11.56 5.30
N TYR A 86 11.54 -10.36 5.86
CA TYR A 86 10.45 -10.02 6.77
C TYR A 86 9.21 -9.60 6.00
N HIS A 87 8.09 -10.28 6.26
CA HIS A 87 6.80 -9.90 5.72
C HIS A 87 6.00 -9.19 6.81
N ASN A 88 5.73 -7.91 6.59
CA ASN A 88 4.94 -7.10 7.50
C ASN A 88 3.50 -7.09 7.01
N PHE A 89 2.57 -7.59 7.83
CA PHE A 89 1.15 -7.50 7.53
C PHE A 89 0.50 -6.59 8.55
N LEU A 90 -0.38 -5.72 8.07
CA LEU A 90 -1.23 -4.96 8.98
C LEU A 90 -2.45 -5.82 9.34
N TYR A 91 -2.71 -5.97 10.64
CA TYR A 91 -3.85 -6.68 11.22
C TYR A 91 -3.97 -8.20 10.98
N SER A 92 -2.94 -8.92 10.53
CA SER A 92 -3.11 -10.36 10.26
C SER A 92 -3.44 -11.18 11.51
N SER A 93 -3.04 -10.74 12.70
CA SER A 93 -3.33 -11.43 13.97
C SER A 93 -4.80 -11.34 14.40
N GLN A 94 -5.63 -10.58 13.69
CA GLN A 94 -7.08 -10.51 13.94
C GLN A 94 -7.86 -11.57 13.15
N TRP A 95 -7.20 -12.33 12.27
CA TRP A 95 -7.83 -13.34 11.41
C TRP A 95 -7.52 -14.78 11.81
N ASP A 96 -6.63 -14.97 12.80
CA ASP A 96 -6.28 -16.27 13.39
C ASP A 96 -7.10 -16.59 14.67
N ALA A 97 -8.26 -15.95 14.85
CA ALA A 97 -9.18 -16.17 15.97
C ALA A 97 -10.56 -16.64 15.50
#